data_AF-A0AAD6QYQ6-F1
#
_entry.id   AF-A0AAD6QYQ6-F1
#
_cell.length_a   1.000
_cell.length_b   1.000
_cell.length_c   1.000
_cell.angle_alpha   90.00
_cell.angle_beta   90.00
_cell.angle_gamma   90.00
#
_symmetry.space_group_name_H-M   'P 1'
#
loop_
_entity.id
_entity.type
_entity.pdbx_description
1 polymer ?
#
loop_
_entity_poly.entity_id
_entity_poly.type
_entity_poly.pdbx_seq_one_letter_code
_entity_poly.pdbx_strand_id
1 'polypeptide(L)'
;MHQRKAEMARNSDCFIALPGGYGTLEELLEVITWAQLGIHDKPVGLLNVDGYYNYLLTFIDKAVDDGFIMPSQRSIIVSAPSPKELVQKLEEYVPVHDGVVAKAKWEAEQMELNASLQTEIAR
;
A
#
# COMPACT_ATOMS: atom_id res chain seq x y z
N MET A 1 -14.16 -0.38 -11.54
CA MET A 1 -13.06 -0.85 -10.66
C MET A 1 -12.35 0.28 -9.92
N HIS A 2 -11.87 1.34 -10.60
CA HIS A 2 -11.09 2.42 -9.95
C HIS A 2 -11.79 3.14 -8.79
N GLN A 3 -13.08 3.46 -8.92
CA GLN A 3 -13.81 4.18 -7.86
C GLN A 3 -13.97 3.35 -6.57
N ARG A 4 -14.28 2.05 -6.69
CA ARG A 4 -14.38 1.13 -5.55
C ARG A 4 -13.05 1.02 -4.79
N LYS A 5 -11.94 0.88 -5.52
CA LYS A 5 -10.59 0.73 -4.91
C LYS A 5 -10.16 2.02 -4.22
N ALA A 6 -10.42 3.17 -4.83
CA ALA A 6 -10.16 4.48 -4.22
C ALA A 6 -11.00 4.72 -2.94
N GLU A 7 -12.29 4.33 -2.92
CA GLU A 7 -13.13 4.48 -1.73
C GLU A 7 -12.71 3.54 -0.59
N MET A 8 -12.41 2.28 -0.88
CA MET A 8 -11.84 1.36 0.11
C MET A 8 -10.54 1.91 0.68
N ALA A 9 -9.66 2.43 -0.19
CA ALA A 9 -8.41 3.02 0.25
C ALA A 9 -8.60 4.28 1.09
N ARG A 10 -9.59 5.13 0.80
CA ARG A 10 -9.89 6.32 1.62
C ARG A 10 -10.36 5.95 3.02
N ASN A 11 -11.25 4.96 3.14
CA ASN A 11 -11.94 4.64 4.39
C ASN A 11 -11.25 3.58 5.26
N SER A 12 -10.11 3.02 4.83
CA SER A 12 -9.39 2.00 5.58
C SER A 12 -8.21 2.59 6.33
N ASP A 13 -7.87 2.06 7.51
CA ASP A 13 -6.64 2.43 8.22
C ASP A 13 -5.47 1.50 7.88
N CYS A 14 -5.78 0.29 7.38
CA CYS A 14 -4.81 -0.69 6.91
C CYS A 14 -5.42 -1.56 5.80
N PHE A 15 -4.56 -2.29 5.09
CA PHE A 15 -4.98 -3.32 4.13
C PHE A 15 -4.48 -4.68 4.59
N ILE A 16 -5.31 -5.72 4.52
CA ILE A 16 -4.91 -7.09 4.85
C ILE A 16 -5.30 -8.02 3.70
N ALA A 17 -4.32 -8.75 3.16
CA ALA A 17 -4.57 -9.84 2.22
C ALA A 17 -4.59 -11.18 2.96
N LEU A 18 -5.69 -11.90 2.78
CA LEU A 18 -5.84 -13.30 3.16
C LEU A 18 -5.48 -14.19 1.96
N PRO A 19 -5.15 -15.48 2.17
CA PRO A 19 -4.88 -16.40 1.06
C PRO A 19 -5.95 -16.34 -0.04
N GLY A 20 -5.51 -16.12 -1.28
CA GLY A 20 -6.40 -15.83 -2.39
C GLY A 20 -5.67 -15.87 -3.73
N GLY A 21 -6.43 -15.94 -4.82
CA GLY A 21 -5.88 -16.08 -6.18
C GLY A 21 -5.46 -14.75 -6.82
N TYR A 22 -5.51 -14.70 -8.14
CA TYR A 22 -5.04 -13.55 -8.93
C TYR A 22 -5.71 -12.22 -8.57
N GLY A 23 -7.01 -12.22 -8.26
CA GLY A 23 -7.71 -11.00 -7.86
C GLY A 23 -7.13 -10.38 -6.60
N THR A 24 -6.88 -11.19 -5.58
CA THR A 24 -6.25 -10.74 -4.32
C THR A 24 -4.83 -10.26 -4.55
N LEU A 25 -4.06 -10.93 -5.41
CA LEU A 25 -2.69 -10.53 -5.71
C LEU A 25 -2.65 -9.20 -6.49
N GLU A 26 -3.57 -8.98 -7.43
CA GLU A 26 -3.69 -7.70 -8.16
C GLU A 26 -3.99 -6.55 -7.21
N GLU A 27 -5.00 -6.72 -6.33
CA GLU A 27 -5.37 -5.70 -5.36
C GLU A 27 -4.23 -5.42 -4.35
N LEU A 28 -3.54 -6.47 -3.90
CA LEU A 28 -2.40 -6.36 -2.99
C LEU A 28 -1.24 -5.56 -3.61
N LEU A 29 -0.84 -5.90 -4.85
CA LEU A 29 0.27 -5.23 -5.51
C LEU A 29 -0.06 -3.77 -5.84
N GLU A 30 -1.32 -3.45 -6.14
CA GLU A 30 -1.75 -2.06 -6.36
C GLU A 30 -1.58 -1.21 -5.09
N VAL A 31 -2.04 -1.69 -3.93
CA VAL A 31 -1.89 -0.92 -2.67
C VAL A 31 -0.43 -0.83 -2.20
N ILE A 32 0.39 -1.87 -2.44
CA ILE A 32 1.84 -1.78 -2.20
C ILE A 32 2.46 -0.70 -3.08
N THR A 33 2.08 -0.64 -4.35
CA THR A 33 2.59 0.38 -5.29
C THR A 33 2.16 1.78 -4.88
N TRP A 34 0.95 1.97 -4.38
CA TRP A 34 0.51 3.27 -3.86
C TRP A 34 1.27 3.71 -2.62
N ALA A 35 1.56 2.79 -1.69
CA ALA A 35 2.46 3.07 -0.57
C ALA A 35 3.88 3.43 -1.06
N GLN A 36 4.40 2.67 -2.03
CA GLN A 36 5.71 2.91 -2.64
C GLN A 36 5.81 4.30 -3.30
N LEU A 37 4.72 4.77 -3.90
CA LEU A 37 4.62 6.09 -4.52
C LEU A 37 4.32 7.23 -3.52
N GLY A 38 4.17 6.93 -2.23
CA GLY A 38 3.83 7.92 -1.20
C GLY A 38 2.40 8.44 -1.28
N ILE A 39 1.49 7.71 -1.94
CA ILE A 39 0.06 8.09 -2.04
C ILE A 39 -0.66 7.85 -0.70
N HIS A 40 -0.20 6.88 0.09
CA HIS A 40 -0.65 6.66 1.46
C HIS A 40 0.44 6.04 2.33
N ASP A 41 0.29 6.18 3.64
CA ASP A 41 1.20 5.63 4.65
C ASP A 41 0.60 4.43 5.41
N LYS A 42 -0.56 3.95 4.96
CA LYS A 42 -1.32 2.86 5.60
C LYS A 42 -0.56 1.53 5.51
N PRO A 43 -0.46 0.76 6.61
CA PRO A 43 0.25 -0.52 6.59
C PRO A 43 -0.46 -1.57 5.73
N VAL A 44 0.33 -2.44 5.09
CA VAL A 44 -0.15 -3.54 4.26
C VAL A 44 0.26 -4.87 4.89
N GLY A 45 -0.73 -5.65 5.32
CA GLY A 45 -0.59 -6.92 6.02
C GLY A 45 -0.83 -8.15 5.14
N LEU A 46 -0.03 -9.19 5.31
CA LEU A 46 -0.25 -10.53 4.78
C LEU A 46 -0.52 -11.50 5.92
N LEU A 47 -1.72 -12.09 5.93
CA LEU A 47 -2.02 -13.20 6.84
C LEU A 47 -1.47 -14.50 6.23
N ASN A 48 -0.26 -14.88 6.65
CA ASN A 48 0.50 -15.97 6.07
C ASN A 48 0.15 -17.34 6.68
N VAL A 49 -1.10 -17.77 6.47
CA VAL A 49 -1.62 -19.07 6.94
C VAL A 49 -0.86 -20.20 6.25
N ASP A 50 -0.35 -21.16 7.03
CA ASP A 50 0.38 -22.36 6.55
C ASP A 50 1.51 -22.06 5.55
N GLY A 51 2.09 -20.85 5.61
CA GLY A 51 3.17 -20.45 4.71
C GLY A 51 2.72 -20.13 3.27
N TYR A 52 1.42 -19.87 3.04
CA TYR A 52 0.84 -19.54 1.73
C TYR A 52 1.65 -18.48 0.95
N TYR A 53 2.11 -17.43 1.63
CA TYR A 53 2.84 -16.31 1.02
C TYR A 53 4.38 -16.47 1.04
N ASN A 54 4.93 -17.61 1.49
CA ASN A 54 6.39 -17.77 1.62
C ASN A 54 7.14 -17.52 0.29
N TYR A 55 6.63 -18.07 -0.81
CA TYR A 55 7.26 -17.87 -2.13
C TYR A 55 7.10 -16.44 -2.64
N LEU A 56 5.98 -15.77 -2.36
CA LEU A 56 5.80 -14.36 -2.69
C LEU A 56 6.78 -13.48 -1.92
N LEU A 57 6.91 -13.71 -0.61
CA LEU A 57 7.86 -12.99 0.24
C LEU A 57 9.31 -13.20 -0.24
N THR A 58 9.67 -14.46 -0.55
CA THR A 58 10.99 -14.79 -1.10
C THR A 58 11.24 -14.11 -2.46
N PHE A 59 10.22 -14.05 -3.33
CA PHE A 59 10.32 -13.34 -4.61
C PHE A 59 10.56 -11.84 -4.41
N ILE A 60 9.87 -11.23 -3.46
CA ILE A 60 10.04 -9.80 -3.13
C ILE A 60 11.43 -9.56 -2.53
N ASP A 61 11.90 -10.42 -1.62
CA ASP A 61 13.26 -10.35 -1.07
C ASP A 61 14.31 -10.40 -2.20
N LYS A 62 14.12 -11.31 -3.18
CA LYS A 62 15.00 -11.38 -4.34
C LYS A 62 14.97 -10.11 -5.20
N ALA A 63 13.81 -9.50 -5.38
CA ALA A 63 13.67 -8.24 -6.10
C ALA A 63 14.36 -7.07 -5.38
N VAL A 64 14.45 -7.11 -4.04
CA VAL A 64 15.26 -6.18 -3.25
C VAL A 64 16.75 -6.44 -3.51
N ASP A 65 17.19 -7.70 -3.43
CA ASP A 65 18.59 -8.07 -3.68
C ASP A 65 19.08 -7.69 -5.09
N ASP A 66 18.19 -7.79 -6.08
CA ASP A 66 18.48 -7.40 -7.47
C ASP A 66 18.34 -5.90 -7.73
N GLY A 67 17.92 -5.11 -6.74
CA GLY A 67 17.81 -3.65 -6.83
C GLY A 67 16.57 -3.14 -7.57
N PHE A 68 15.57 -3.99 -7.79
CA PHE A 68 14.27 -3.57 -8.34
C PHE A 68 13.36 -2.92 -7.29
N ILE A 69 13.54 -3.27 -6.01
CA ILE A 69 12.83 -2.68 -4.88
C ILE A 69 13.86 -2.11 -3.91
N MET A 70 13.65 -0.87 -3.44
CA MET A 70 14.54 -0.28 -2.45
C MET A 70 14.40 -1.02 -1.10
N PRO A 71 15.50 -1.25 -0.34
CA PRO A 71 15.43 -1.95 0.93
C PRO A 71 14.44 -1.34 1.95
N SER A 72 14.28 -0.02 1.93
CA SER A 72 13.27 0.73 2.71
C SER A 72 11.83 0.35 2.33
N GLN A 73 11.55 0.15 1.04
CA GLN A 73 10.23 -0.17 0.52
C GLN A 73 9.84 -1.62 0.82
N ARG A 74 10.81 -2.48 1.16
CA ARG A 74 10.53 -3.85 1.61
C ARG A 74 9.70 -3.90 2.90
N SER A 75 9.83 -2.88 3.75
CA SER A 75 9.10 -2.83 5.03
C SER A 75 7.63 -2.46 4.88
N ILE A 76 7.18 -2.04 3.68
CA ILE A 76 5.75 -1.77 3.39
C ILE A 76 4.88 -3.00 3.72
N ILE A 77 5.42 -4.19 3.50
CA ILE A 77 4.72 -5.46 3.70
C ILE A 77 5.03 -6.03 5.08
N VAL A 78 4.01 -6.12 5.92
CA VAL A 78 4.03 -6.79 7.21
C VAL A 78 3.40 -8.17 7.07
N SER A 79 4.04 -9.23 7.57
CA SER A 79 3.44 -10.59 7.54
C SER A 79 3.45 -11.25 8.91
N ALA A 80 2.40 -12.02 9.18
CA ALA A 80 2.32 -12.90 10.35
C ALA A 80 1.43 -14.12 10.06
N PRO A 81 1.68 -15.26 10.72
CA PRO A 81 0.89 -16.49 10.54
C PRO A 81 -0.46 -16.46 11.26
N SER A 82 -0.69 -15.52 12.18
CA SER A 82 -1.94 -15.42 12.95
C SER A 82 -2.56 -14.02 12.89
N PRO A 83 -3.90 -13.90 12.96
CA PRO A 83 -4.56 -12.59 12.91
C PRO A 83 -4.14 -11.67 14.06
N LYS A 84 -4.01 -12.23 15.28
CA LYS A 84 -3.63 -11.46 16.47
C LYS A 84 -2.24 -10.83 16.31
N GLU A 85 -1.26 -11.63 15.89
CA GLU A 85 0.10 -11.15 15.67
C GLU A 85 0.15 -10.14 14.52
N LEU A 86 -0.63 -10.37 13.45
CA LEU A 86 -0.67 -9.46 12.32
C LEU A 86 -1.17 -8.08 12.75
N VAL A 87 -2.32 -8.02 13.44
CA VAL A 87 -2.90 -6.75 13.91
C VAL A 87 -1.93 -6.01 14.81
N GLN A 88 -1.28 -6.70 15.75
CA GLN A 88 -0.29 -6.08 16.63
C GLN A 88 0.87 -5.45 15.83
N LYS A 89 1.43 -6.17 14.85
CA LYS A 89 2.50 -5.62 14.00
C LYS A 89 2.03 -4.45 13.13
N LEU A 90 0.77 -4.44 12.69
CA LEU A 90 0.20 -3.34 11.92
C LEU A 90 -0.01 -2.09 12.78
N GLU A 91 -0.37 -2.24 14.06
CA GLU A 91 -0.48 -1.13 15.01
C GLU A 91 0.89 -0.51 15.34
N GLU A 92 1.95 -1.32 15.36
CA GLU A 92 3.33 -0.90 15.59
C GLU A 92 4.04 -0.38 14.32
N TYR A 93 3.38 -0.43 13.16
CA TYR A 93 3.98 -0.06 11.87
C TYR A 93 4.30 1.44 11.80
N VAL A 94 5.50 1.75 11.32
CA VAL A 94 5.93 3.11 10.99
C VAL A 94 6.36 3.14 9.53
N PRO A 95 5.75 4.00 8.68
CA PRO A 95 6.14 4.14 7.29
C PRO A 95 7.57 4.65 7.17
N VAL A 96 8.33 4.09 6.23
CA VAL A 96 9.68 4.51 5.90
C VAL A 96 9.64 5.26 4.58
N HIS A 97 9.90 6.56 4.60
CA HIS A 97 9.97 7.39 3.41
C HIS A 97 11.42 7.54 2.96
N ASP A 98 11.79 6.85 1.89
CA ASP A 98 12.97 7.26 1.13
C ASP A 98 12.59 8.51 0.35
N GLY A 99 13.28 9.62 0.61
CA GLY A 99 12.97 10.97 0.14
C GLY A 99 13.01 11.21 -1.38
N VAL A 100 12.76 10.18 -2.20
CA VAL A 100 12.83 10.21 -3.66
C VAL A 100 11.46 10.35 -4.32
N VAL A 101 10.37 9.80 -3.75
CA VAL A 101 9.03 10.00 -4.36
C VAL A 101 8.31 11.09 -3.61
N ALA A 102 8.48 12.28 -4.16
CA ALA A 102 8.02 13.53 -3.64
C ALA A 102 6.55 13.50 -3.20
N LYS A 103 6.32 14.07 -2.03
CA LYS A 103 5.13 14.80 -1.57
C LYS A 103 4.47 15.73 -2.63
N ALA A 104 5.02 15.82 -3.85
CA ALA A 104 4.80 16.85 -4.85
C ALA A 104 3.69 16.55 -5.89
N LYS A 105 2.95 15.44 -5.82
CA LYS A 105 1.84 15.20 -6.78
C LYS A 105 0.45 15.23 -6.18
N TRP A 106 0.25 14.67 -4.99
CA TRP A 106 -1.09 14.59 -4.40
C TRP A 106 -1.63 15.94 -3.94
N GLU A 107 -0.80 16.79 -3.33
CA GLU A 107 -1.23 18.13 -2.91
C GLU A 107 -1.54 19.03 -4.12
N ALA A 108 -0.79 18.91 -5.22
CA ALA A 108 -1.00 19.68 -6.44
C ALA A 108 -2.30 19.29 -7.17
N GLU A 109 -2.56 17.99 -7.33
CA GLU A 109 -3.77 17.49 -8.02
C GLU A 109 -5.05 17.77 -7.21
N GLN A 110 -4.98 17.73 -5.87
CA GLN A 110 -6.11 18.11 -5.00
C GLN A 110 -6.37 19.63 -5.04
N MET A 111 -5.33 20.45 -5.14
CA MET A 111 -5.48 21.91 -5.27
C MET A 111 -6.11 22.29 -6.61
N GLU A 112 -5.68 21.68 -7.71
CA GLU A 112 -6.24 21.91 -9.05
C GLU A 112 -7.70 21.45 -9.15
N LEU A 113 -8.03 20.27 -8.59
CA LEU A 113 -9.40 19.76 -8.59
C LEU A 113 -10.34 20.68 -7.79
N ASN A 114 -9.91 21.14 -6.61
CA ASN A 114 -10.70 22.05 -5.79
C ASN A 114 -10.83 23.45 -6.42
N ALA A 115 -9.78 23.96 -7.08
CA ALA A 115 -9.83 25.23 -7.80
C ALA A 115 -10.79 25.17 -9.01
N SER A 116 -10.82 24.04 -9.73
CA SER A 116 -11.74 23.81 -10.85
C SER A 116 -13.19 23.75 -10.37
N LEU A 117 -13.47 23.04 -9.28
CA LEU A 117 -14.80 22.94 -8.69
C LEU A 117 -15.32 24.28 -8.15
N GLN A 118 -14.46 25.11 -7.54
CA GLN A 118 -14.84 26.45 -7.10
C GLN A 118 -15.17 27.39 -8.27
N THR A 119 -14.47 27.24 -9.41
CA THR A 119 -14.71 28.06 -10.60
C THR A 119 -16.02 27.68 -11.30
N GLU A 120 -16.42 26.40 -11.26
CA GLU A 120 -17.71 25.94 -11.78
C GLU A 120 -18.90 26.35 -10.92
N ILE A 121 -18.74 26.39 -9.59
CA ILE A 121 -19.80 26.81 -8.66
C ILE A 121 -20.00 28.34 -8.67
N ALA A 122 -18.97 29.11 -9.02
CA ALA A 122 -19.01 30.57 -9.08
C ALA A 122 -19.56 31.15 -10.40
N ARG A 123 -20.02 30.30 -11.34
CA ARG A 123 -20.64 30.68 -12.61
C ARG A 123 -22.15 30.39 -12.60
#